data_AF-A0A7C5VLV8-F1
#
_entry.id   AF-A0A7C5VLV8-F1
#
_cell.length_a   1.000
_cell.length_b   1.000
_cell.length_c   1.000
_cell.angle_alpha   90.00
_cell.angle_beta   90.00
_cell.angle_gamma   90.00
#
_symmetry.space_group_name_H-M   'P 1'
#
loop_
_entity.id
_entity.type
_entity.pdbx_description
1 polymer ?
#
loop_
_entity_poly.entity_id
_entity_poly.type
_entity_poly.pdbx_seq_one_letter_code
_entity_poly.pdbx_strand_id
1 'polypeptide(L)'
;MPKYSGKCSRCGKIYYSDREGDIIICDCWEYCPLCGAKMMPYTPDLAPCAYGLDSKHELQILMVCNNVVAHPGSVPFFSRFKPVEVACV
;
A
#
# COMPACT_ATOMS: atom_id res chain seq x y z
N MET A 1 4.31 -15.73 25.57
CA MET A 1 4.48 -16.33 24.24
C MET A 1 3.24 -15.94 23.47
N PRO A 2 3.39 -15.33 22.27
CA PRO A 2 2.23 -15.02 21.45
C PRO A 2 1.49 -16.32 21.15
N LYS A 3 0.18 -16.31 21.36
CA LYS A 3 -0.66 -17.51 21.28
C LYS A 3 -1.27 -17.70 19.89
N TYR A 4 -1.44 -16.62 19.14
CA TYR A 4 -2.15 -16.61 17.87
C TYR A 4 -1.30 -15.96 16.80
N SER A 5 -1.46 -16.40 15.56
CA SER A 5 -0.66 -15.90 14.43
C SER A 5 -1.52 -15.67 13.20
N GLY A 6 -1.14 -14.67 12.40
CA GLY A 6 -1.82 -14.35 11.16
C GLY A 6 -0.81 -14.06 10.07
N LYS A 7 -1.06 -14.54 8.86
CA LYS A 7 -0.18 -14.30 7.70
C LYS A 7 -0.81 -13.27 6.77
N CYS A 8 -0.06 -12.23 6.42
CA CYS A 8 -0.49 -11.29 5.40
C CYS A 8 -0.59 -12.00 4.04
N SER A 9 -1.76 -11.91 3.41
CA SER A 9 -2.02 -12.50 2.09
C SER A 9 -1.19 -11.88 0.95
N ARG A 10 -0.64 -10.68 1.17
CA ARG A 10 0.05 -9.90 0.13
C ARG A 10 1.57 -10.00 0.20
N CYS A 11 2.18 -9.81 1.36
CA CYS A 11 3.64 -9.87 1.53
C CYS A 11 4.12 -11.15 2.23
N GLY A 12 3.21 -11.95 2.79
CA GLY A 12 3.56 -13.17 3.51
C GLY A 12 4.15 -12.97 4.91
N LYS A 13 4.30 -11.72 5.40
CA LYS A 13 4.73 -11.45 6.79
C LYS A 13 3.77 -12.14 7.77
N ILE A 14 4.34 -12.74 8.82
CA ILE A 14 3.60 -13.36 9.91
C ILE A 14 3.56 -12.37 11.07
N TYR A 15 2.36 -12.08 11.54
CA TYR A 15 2.08 -11.28 12.71
C TYR A 15 1.61 -12.18 13.85
N TYR A 16 1.85 -11.73 15.07
CA TYR A 16 1.60 -12.48 16.29
C TYR A 16 0.79 -11.62 17.25
N SER A 17 -0.23 -12.20 17.89
CA SER A 17 -0.98 -11.55 18.97
C SER A 17 -1.14 -12.48 20.18
N ASP A 18 -1.33 -11.86 21.34
CA ASP A 18 -1.69 -12.52 22.58
C ASP A 18 -3.21 -12.78 22.69
N ARG A 19 -4.02 -12.17 21.81
CA ARG A 19 -5.49 -12.31 21.79
C ARG A 19 -5.97 -12.99 20.51
N GLU A 20 -6.93 -13.88 20.67
CA GLU A 20 -7.62 -14.57 19.57
C GLU A 20 -8.53 -13.59 18.83
N GLY A 21 -8.44 -13.54 17.50
CA GLY A 21 -9.27 -12.68 16.68
C GLY A 21 -8.82 -11.22 16.59
N ASP A 22 -7.64 -10.87 17.12
CA ASP A 22 -7.06 -9.55 16.92
C ASP A 22 -6.79 -9.28 15.44
N ILE A 23 -7.11 -8.06 14.99
CA ILE A 23 -6.89 -7.60 13.63
C ILE A 23 -5.66 -6.68 13.62
N ILE A 24 -4.62 -7.11 12.92
CA ILE A 24 -3.39 -6.35 12.72
C ILE A 24 -3.36 -5.81 11.30
N ILE A 25 -3.08 -4.52 11.16
CA ILE A 25 -2.92 -3.89 9.84
C ILE A 25 -1.48 -4.10 9.36
N CYS A 26 -1.31 -4.83 8.27
CA CYS A 26 -0.01 -4.98 7.62
C CYS A 26 0.40 -3.69 6.91
N ASP A 27 1.66 -3.32 7.07
CA ASP A 27 2.30 -2.10 6.52
C ASP A 27 2.77 -2.25 5.05
N CYS A 28 2.60 -3.42 4.42
CA CYS A 28 3.14 -3.69 3.08
C CYS A 28 2.61 -2.77 1.96
N TRP A 29 1.50 -2.06 2.19
CA TRP A 29 0.95 -1.06 1.29
C TRP A 29 1.70 0.27 1.34
N GLU A 30 2.44 0.54 2.41
CA GLU A 30 3.27 1.75 2.56
C GLU A 30 4.62 1.65 1.83
N TYR A 31 5.01 0.47 1.34
CA TYR A 31 6.34 0.24 0.76
C TYR A 31 6.27 -0.06 -0.73
N CYS A 32 7.21 0.50 -1.49
CA CYS A 32 7.34 0.30 -2.93
C CYS A 32 7.67 -1.16 -3.26
N PRO A 33 6.87 -1.86 -4.08
CA PRO A 33 7.19 -3.23 -4.49
C PRO A 33 8.37 -3.28 -5.45
N LEU A 34 8.78 -2.15 -6.05
CA LEU A 34 9.89 -2.08 -7.00
C LEU A 34 11.23 -1.83 -6.32
N CYS A 35 11.29 -0.90 -5.36
CA CYS A 35 12.54 -0.47 -4.72
C CYS A 35 12.57 -0.62 -3.19
N GLY A 36 11.47 -1.03 -2.56
CA GLY A 36 11.37 -1.17 -1.10
C GLY A 36 11.31 0.14 -0.31
N ALA A 37 11.41 1.30 -0.97
CA ALA A 37 11.32 2.59 -0.30
C ALA A 37 9.92 2.85 0.26
N LYS A 38 9.83 3.60 1.37
CA LYS A 38 8.56 4.08 1.90
C LYS A 38 7.90 5.04 0.91
N MET A 39 6.64 4.79 0.58
CA MET A 39 5.82 5.63 -0.28
C MET A 39 5.25 6.81 0.50
N MET A 40 4.81 7.82 -0.24
CA MET A 40 4.06 8.96 0.29
C MET A 40 2.60 8.88 -0.17
N PRO A 41 1.64 9.40 0.62
CA PRO A 41 0.27 9.58 0.16
C PRO A 41 0.23 10.37 -1.14
N TYR A 42 -0.61 9.94 -2.08
CA TYR A 42 -0.81 10.65 -3.33
C TYR A 42 -1.92 11.69 -3.18
N THR A 43 -1.63 12.93 -3.56
CA THR A 43 -2.61 14.02 -3.62
C THR A 43 -2.92 14.29 -5.09
N PRO A 44 -4.09 13.90 -5.59
CA PRO A 44 -4.48 14.21 -6.97
C PRO A 44 -4.69 15.71 -7.15
N ASP A 45 -4.46 16.21 -8.36
CA ASP A 45 -4.81 17.60 -8.72
C ASP A 45 -6.33 17.69 -8.86
N LEU A 46 -6.99 18.49 -8.02
CA LEU A 46 -8.45 18.67 -8.01
C LEU A 46 -8.96 19.67 -9.07
N ALA A 47 -8.10 20.15 -9.97
CA ALA A 47 -8.50 21.03 -11.07
C ALA A 47 -9.55 20.35 -11.98
N PRO A 48 -10.67 21.01 -12.33
CA PRO A 48 -11.73 20.42 -13.17
C PRO A 48 -11.27 19.87 -14.52
N CYS A 49 -10.17 20.41 -15.07
CA CYS A 49 -9.55 19.92 -16.30
C CYS A 49 -8.86 18.56 -16.16
N ALA A 50 -8.48 18.15 -14.93
CA ALA A 50 -7.85 16.86 -14.65
C ALA A 50 -8.87 15.69 -14.62
N TYR A 51 -10.17 15.96 -14.44
CA TYR A 51 -11.23 14.94 -14.30
C TYR A 51 -12.11 14.76 -15.54
N GLY A 52 -11.78 15.40 -16.66
CA GLY A 52 -12.59 15.37 -17.88
C GLY A 52 -12.80 13.94 -18.41
N LEU A 53 -14.08 13.56 -18.56
CA LEU A 53 -14.75 12.37 -19.14
C LEU A 53 -14.08 10.97 -19.11
N ASP A 54 -12.77 10.85 -19.27
CA ASP A 54 -12.03 9.57 -19.37
C ASP A 54 -11.03 9.32 -18.21
N SER A 55 -10.73 10.30 -17.37
CA SER A 55 -9.59 10.26 -16.41
C SER A 55 -9.98 9.95 -14.95
N LYS A 56 -10.61 8.80 -14.68
CA LYS A 56 -10.84 8.30 -13.29
C LYS A 56 -9.63 7.59 -12.67
N HIS A 57 -8.52 7.50 -13.41
CA HIS A 57 -7.36 6.70 -13.01
C HIS A 57 -6.61 7.25 -11.79
N GLU A 58 -6.59 8.57 -11.60
CA GLU A 58 -5.87 9.24 -10.50
C GLU A 58 -6.59 9.10 -9.16
N LEU A 59 -7.93 9.10 -9.14
CA LEU A 59 -8.73 8.95 -7.91
C LEU A 59 -8.54 7.60 -7.20
N GLN A 60 -8.01 6.59 -7.91
CA GLN A 60 -7.76 5.27 -7.34
C GLN A 60 -6.36 5.14 -6.75
N ILE A 61 -5.48 6.11 -6.98
CA ILE A 61 -4.10 6.11 -6.48
C ILE A 61 -4.13 6.57 -5.02
N LEU A 62 -3.54 5.75 -4.15
CA LEU A 62 -3.45 6.02 -2.72
C LEU A 62 -2.06 6.47 -2.32
N MET A 63 -1.03 5.84 -2.89
CA MET A 63 0.36 6.09 -2.54
C MET A 63 1.21 6.25 -3.79
N VAL A 64 2.28 7.03 -3.69
CA VAL A 64 3.25 7.26 -4.76
C VAL A 64 4.67 7.07 -4.24
N CYS A 65 5.51 6.44 -5.05
CA CYS A 65 6.94 6.38 -4.83
C CYS A 65 7.66 7.23 -5.88
N ASN A 66 8.34 8.28 -5.42
CA ASN A 66 9.09 9.23 -6.26
C ASN A 66 10.56 8.85 -6.42
N ASN A 67 10.98 7.65 -5.97
CA ASN A 67 12.35 7.16 -6.16
C ASN A 67 12.56 6.66 -7.59
N VAL A 68 12.45 7.58 -8.56
CA VAL A 68 12.50 7.29 -10.00
C VAL A 68 13.83 6.66 -10.43
N VAL A 69 14.92 6.96 -9.74
CA VAL A 69 16.24 6.39 -10.04
C VAL A 69 16.26 4.87 -9.82
N ALA A 70 15.50 4.38 -8.84
CA ALA A 70 15.41 2.96 -8.52
C ALA A 70 14.27 2.24 -9.28
N HIS A 71 13.55 2.92 -10.18
CA HIS A 71 12.41 2.36 -10.89
C HIS A 71 12.73 2.09 -12.37
N PRO A 72 12.14 1.03 -12.96
CA PRO A 72 12.25 0.78 -14.39
C PRO A 72 11.62 1.94 -15.17
N GLY A 73 12.36 2.48 -16.13
CA GLY A 73 11.89 3.58 -16.99
C GLY A 73 11.96 4.97 -16.35
N SER A 74 12.55 5.11 -15.15
CA SER A 74 12.73 6.40 -14.47
C SER A 74 11.42 7.17 -14.24
N VAL A 75 10.34 6.43 -13.95
CA VAL A 75 9.01 6.98 -13.66
C VAL A 75 8.58 6.72 -12.21
N PRO A 76 7.71 7.57 -11.63
CA PRO A 76 7.12 7.30 -10.33
C PRO A 76 6.28 6.02 -10.36
N PHE A 77 6.25 5.30 -9.24
CA PHE A 77 5.35 4.17 -9.07
C PHE A 77 4.10 4.61 -8.31
N PHE A 78 2.93 4.38 -8.90
CA PHE A 78 1.63 4.70 -8.29
C PHE A 78 0.97 3.43 -7.78
N SER A 79 0.58 3.44 -6.51
CA SER A 79 -0.03 2.33 -5.81
C SER A 79 -1.50 2.59 -5.54
N ARG A 80 -2.33 1.58 -5.79
CA ARG A 80 -3.76 1.55 -5.44
C ARG A 80 -4.03 0.66 -4.22
N PHE A 81 -2.96 0.20 -3.58
CA PHE A 81 -3.07 -0.83 -2.55
C PHE A 81 -3.61 -0.26 -1.25
N LYS A 82 -4.65 -0.89 -0.73
CA LYS A 82 -5.23 -0.58 0.56
C LYS A 82 -4.47 -1.31 1.69
N PRO A 83 -4.59 -0.82 2.93
CA PRO A 83 -4.15 -1.56 4.11
C PRO A 83 -4.73 -2.98 4.12
N VAL A 84 -3.90 -3.96 4.49
CA VAL A 84 -4.29 -5.37 4.54
C VAL A 84 -4.50 -5.76 5.99
N GLU A 85 -5.73 -6.15 6.32
CA GLU A 85 -6.10 -6.68 7.63
C GLU A 85 -5.63 -8.13 7.75
N VAL A 86 -4.97 -8.44 8.85
CA VAL A 86 -4.48 -9.77 9.20
C VAL A 86 -5.14 -10.19 10.49
N ALA A 87 -6.03 -11.19 10.41
CA ALA A 87 -6.62 -11.80 11.59
C ALA A 87 -5.65 -12.80 12.20
N CYS A 88 -5.36 -12.66 13.50
CA CYS A 88 -4.59 -13.64 14.25
C CYS A 88 -5.54 -14.71 14.81
N VAL A 89 -5.36 -15.95 14.36
CA VAL A 89 -6.11 -17.14 14.77
C VAL A 89 -5.18 -18.26 15.21
#